data_AF-A0A4Q2KC58-F1
#
_entry.id   AF-A0A4Q2KC58-F1
#
_cell.length_a   1.000
_cell.length_b   1.000
_cell.length_c   1.000
_cell.angle_alpha   90.00
_cell.angle_beta   90.00
_cell.angle_gamma   90.00
#
_symmetry.space_group_name_H-M   'P 1'
#
loop_
_entity.id
_entity.type
_entity.pdbx_description
1 polymer ?
#
loop_
_entity_poly.entity_id
_entity_poly.type
_entity_poly.pdbx_seq_one_letter_code
_entity_poly.pdbx_strand_id
1 'polypeptide(L)' 'MKKLDELKFLLVSILAINQTSEHRDSDISSILDYAFRRLYGSNTNLLTLACVGKTKEQIMPEVQTLLGYTQYKNYLEQIK' A
#
# COMPACT_ATOMS: atom_id res chain seq x y z
N MET A 1 -14.85 -5.96 11.31
CA MET A 1 -14.34 -5.39 10.04
C MET A 1 -14.03 -6.56 9.12
N LYS A 2 -14.50 -6.54 7.86
CA LYS A 2 -14.34 -7.71 6.99
C LYS A 2 -12.87 -7.80 6.57
N LYS A 3 -12.27 -9.00 6.59
CA LYS A 3 -10.86 -9.23 6.20
C LYS A 3 -10.48 -8.59 4.84
N LEU A 4 -11.45 -8.44 3.94
CA LEU A 4 -11.28 -7.79 2.64
C LEU A 4 -10.98 -6.29 2.72
N ASP A 5 -11.51 -5.61 3.75
CA ASP A 5 -11.34 -4.17 3.96
C ASP A 5 -9.88 -3.88 4.36
N GLU A 6 -9.32 -4.70 5.27
CA GLU A 6 -7.93 -4.59 5.68
C GLU A 6 -6.96 -4.90 4.54
N LEU A 7 -7.24 -5.92 3.73
CA LEU A 7 -6.39 -6.30 2.59
C LEU A 7 -6.21 -5.13 1.61
N LYS A 8 -7.25 -4.33 1.37
CA LYS A 8 -7.15 -3.16 0.50
C LYS A 8 -6.13 -2.16 1.04
N PHE A 9 -6.19 -1.84 2.33
CA PHE A 9 -5.24 -0.91 2.96
C PHE A 9 -3.81 -1.44 2.92
N LEU A 10 -3.61 -2.74 3.15
CA LEU A 10 -2.29 -3.37 3.03
C LEU A 10 -1.72 -3.24 1.60
N LEU A 11 -2.52 -3.55 0.58
CA LEU A 11 -2.08 -3.46 -0.82
C LEU A 11 -1.77 -2.02 -1.24
N VAL A 12 -2.55 -1.03 -0.79
CA VAL A 12 -2.28 0.39 -1.04
C VAL A 12 -0.96 0.80 -0.39
N SER A 13 -0.72 0.38 0.85
CA SER A 13 0.54 0.65 1.56
C SER A 13 1.75 0.08 0.82
N ILE A 14 1.67 -1.17 0.35
CA ILE A 14 2.76 -1.80 -0.44
C ILE A 14 3.00 -1.02 -1.73
N LEU A 15 1.93 -0.64 -2.43
CA LEU A 15 2.05 0.12 -3.68
C LEU A 15 2.71 1.48 -3.44
N ALA A 16 2.28 2.22 -2.43
CA ALA A 16 2.85 3.53 -2.08
C ALA A 16 4.34 3.41 -1.76
N ILE A 17 4.73 2.44 -0.91
CA ILE A 17 6.15 2.20 -0.57
C ILE A 17 6.97 1.87 -1.81
N ASN A 18 6.45 1.00 -2.70
CA ASN A 18 7.16 0.61 -3.91
C ASN A 18 7.32 1.76 -4.91
N GLN A 19 6.29 2.60 -5.05
CA GLN A 19 6.31 3.75 -5.98
C GLN A 19 7.29 4.84 -5.55
N THR A 20 7.53 5.00 -4.24
CA THR A 20 8.46 6.00 -3.69
C THR A 20 9.83 5.42 -3.34
N SER A 21 10.09 4.16 -3.70
CA SER A 21 11.37 3.49 -3.47
C SER A 21 12.40 3.93 -4.51
N GLU A 22 13.65 4.15 -4.09
CA GLU A 22 14.78 4.34 -5.00
C GLU A 22 15.04 3.08 -5.85
N HIS A 23 14.64 1.91 -5.34
CA HIS A 23 14.71 0.61 -6.01
C HIS A 23 13.29 0.09 -6.26
N ARG A 24 12.50 0.84 -7.05
CA ARG A 24 11.16 0.42 -7.43
C ARG A 24 11.19 -0.92 -8.15
N ASP A 25 10.33 -1.83 -7.72
CA ASP A 25 10.18 -3.16 -8.31
C ASP A 25 8.98 -3.20 -9.29
N SER A 26 9.24 -3.62 -10.53
CA SER A 26 8.23 -3.71 -11.60
C SER A 26 7.25 -4.88 -11.42
N ASP A 27 7.71 -5.98 -10.82
CA ASP A 27 6.88 -7.16 -10.59
C ASP A 27 5.88 -6.87 -9.48
N ILE A 28 6.33 -6.21 -8.40
CA ILE A 28 5.42 -5.71 -7.36
C ILE A 28 4.37 -4.76 -7.96
N SER A 29 4.79 -3.83 -8.83
CA SER A 29 3.86 -2.92 -9.50
C SER A 29 2.80 -3.66 -10.31
N SER A 30 3.20 -4.68 -11.07
CA SER A 30 2.33 -5.46 -11.94
C SER A 30 1.33 -6.33 -11.16
N ILE A 31 1.80 -6.98 -10.09
CA ILE A 31 0.96 -7.78 -9.19
C ILE A 31 -0.12 -6.90 -8.53
N LEU A 32 0.26 -5.72 -8.06
CA LEU A 32 -0.68 -4.79 -7.41
C LEU A 32 -1.68 -4.21 -8.42
N ASP A 33 -1.25 -3.85 -9.63
CA ASP A 33 -2.16 -3.38 -10.67
C ASP A 33 -3.21 -4.45 -11.03
N TYR A 34 -2.80 -5.73 -11.17
CA TYR A 34 -3.72 -6.85 -11.33
C TYR A 34 -4.71 -6.95 -10.16
N ALA A 35 -4.22 -6.92 -8.92
CA ALA A 35 -5.06 -7.06 -7.73
C ALA A 35 -6.12 -5.95 -7.65
N PHE A 36 -5.73 -4.68 -7.86
CA PHE A 36 -6.67 -3.56 -7.83
C PHE A 36 -7.70 -3.64 -8.97
N ARG A 37 -7.28 -3.94 -10.20
CA ARG A 37 -8.19 -3.99 -11.35
C ARG A 37 -9.17 -5.15 -11.24
N ARG A 38 -8.71 -6.33 -10.83
CA ARG A 38 -9.50 -7.57 -10.89
C ARG A 38 -10.28 -7.86 -9.61
N LEU A 39 -9.73 -7.52 -8.45
CA LEU A 39 -10.39 -7.82 -7.16
C LEU A 39 -11.22 -6.64 -6.64
N TYR A 40 -10.85 -5.40 -6.98
CA TYR A 40 -11.48 -4.19 -6.46
C TYR A 40 -12.12 -3.31 -7.55
N GLY A 41 -12.07 -3.70 -8.83
CA GLY A 41 -12.57 -2.88 -9.94
C GLY A 41 -11.98 -1.47 -9.99
N SER A 42 -10.78 -1.29 -9.44
CA SER A 42 -10.13 0.01 -9.21
C SER A 42 -8.84 0.11 -10.01
N ASN A 43 -8.41 1.32 -10.37
CA ASN A 43 -7.10 1.55 -10.97
C ASN A 43 -6.12 2.13 -9.93
N THR A 44 -4.83 1.99 -10.21
CA THR A 44 -3.72 2.45 -9.35
C THR A 44 -3.20 3.83 -9.74
N ASN A 45 -3.74 4.44 -10.81
CA ASN A 45 -3.17 5.64 -11.42
C ASN A 45 -3.18 6.84 -10.47
N LEU A 46 -4.31 7.09 -9.79
CA LEU A 46 -4.42 8.21 -8.85
C LEU A 46 -3.46 8.06 -7.67
N LEU A 47 -3.30 6.83 -7.15
CA LEU A 47 -2.34 6.57 -6.10
C LEU A 47 -0.90 6.76 -6.59
N THR A 48 -0.60 6.29 -7.79
CA THR A 48 0.72 6.46 -8.42
C THR A 48 1.05 7.94 -8.60
N LEU A 49 0.09 8.76 -9.05
CA LEU A 49 0.25 10.21 -9.17
C LEU A 49 0.52 10.88 -7.81
N ALA A 50 -0.17 10.44 -6.75
CA ALA A 50 0.06 10.96 -5.40
C ALA A 50 1.46 10.64 -4.83
N CYS A 51 2.16 9.67 -5.41
CA CYS A 51 3.52 9.28 -5.04
C CYS A 51 4.61 9.97 -5.89
N VAL A 52 4.26 10.61 -7.01
CA VAL A 52 5.25 11.23 -7.91
C VAL A 52 6.05 12.29 -7.17
N GLY A 53 7.38 12.19 -7.25
CA GLY A 53 8.32 13.14 -6.64
C GLY A 53 8.46 13.01 -5.12
N LYS A 54 7.80 12.05 -4.49
CA LYS A 54 7.96 11.75 -3.05
C LYS A 54 8.99 10.66 -2.82
N THR A 55 9.76 10.77 -1.74
CA THR A 55 10.58 9.67 -1.22
C THR A 55 9.76 8.76 -0.30
N LYS A 56 10.29 7.57 0.00
CA LYS A 56 9.69 6.63 0.95
C LYS A 56 9.46 7.30 2.30
N GLU A 57 10.42 8.03 2.82
CA GLU A 57 10.36 8.70 4.12
C GLU A 57 9.22 9.71 4.16
N GLN A 58 8.99 10.43 3.05
CA GLN A 58 7.93 11.43 2.94
C GLN A 58 6.52 10.84 2.89
N ILE A 59 6.34 9.61 2.39
CA ILE A 59 5.03 8.94 2.31
C ILE A 59 4.71 8.04 3.52
N MET A 60 5.72 7.74 4.34
CA MET A 60 5.52 6.85 5.50
C MET A 60 4.42 7.32 6.46
N PRO A 61 4.23 8.61 6.78
CA PRO A 61 3.11 9.05 7.64
C PRO A 61 1.74 8.62 7.10
N GLU A 62 1.48 8.82 5.80
CA GLU A 62 0.24 8.40 5.15
C GLU A 62 0.11 6.88 5.14
N VAL A 63 1.21 6.16 4.88
CA VAL A 63 1.25 4.69 4.97
C VAL A 63 0.90 4.21 6.38
N GLN A 64 1.39 4.86 7.43
CA GLN A 64 1.03 4.49 8.80
C GLN A 64 -0.45 4.76 9.09
N THR A 65 -1.04 5.84 8.55
CA THR A 65 -2.49 6.05 8.63
C THR A 65 -3.26 4.91 7.96
N LEU A 66 -2.84 4.48 6.77
CA LEU A 66 -3.47 3.34 6.08
C LEU A 66 -3.36 2.05 6.89
N LEU A 67 -2.19 1.75 7.44
CA LEU A 67 -1.97 0.58 8.29
C LEU A 67 -2.77 0.65 9.61
N GLY A 68 -3.11 1.85 10.09
CA GLY A 68 -4.00 2.06 11.24
C GLY A 68 -5.43 1.59 11.03
N TYR A 69 -5.88 1.40 9.78
CA TYR A 69 -7.17 0.77 9.45
C TYR A 69 -7.11 -0.77 9.44
N THR A 70 -5.97 -1.35 9.83
CA THR A 70 -5.73 -2.80 9.85
C THR A 70 -5.30 -3.27 11.23
N GLN A 71 -5.25 -4.59 11.44
CA GLN A 71 -4.68 -5.20 12.65
C GLN A 71 -3.14 -5.26 12.66
N TYR A 72 -2.45 -4.66 11.68
CA TYR A 72 -1.00 -4.75 11.53
C TYR A 72 -0.24 -4.27 12.79
N LYS A 73 -0.67 -3.16 13.39
CA LYS A 73 -0.04 -2.66 14.63
C LYS A 73 -0.17 -3.65 15.79
N ASN A 74 -1.37 -4.20 15.99
CA ASN A 74 -1.63 -5.20 17.04
C ASN A 74 -0.80 -6.46 16.81
N TYR A 75 -0.65 -6.89 15.54
CA TYR A 75 0.21 -8.01 15.18
C TYR A 75 1.68 -7.75 15.53
N LEU A 76 2.22 -6.56 15.23
CA LEU A 76 3.60 -6.20 15.59
C LEU A 76 3.83 -6.16 17.10
N GLU A 77 2.81 -5.86 17.91
CA GLU A 77 2.90 -5.89 19.37
C GLU A 77 2.89 -7.31 19.94
N GLN A 78 2.26 -8.27 19.25
CA GLN A 78 2.21 -9.68 19.67
C GLN A 78 3.50 -10.45 19.39
N ILE A 79 4.28 -10.01 18.41
CA ILE A 79 5.56 -10.64 18.02
C ILE A 79 6.78 -10.00 18.71
N LYS A 80 6.56 -8.96 19.52
CA LYS A 80 7.58 -8.36 20.39
C LYS A 80 7.70 -9.14 21.69
#